data_AF-A0A7L3M4T5-F1
#
_entry.id   AF-A0A7L3M4T5-F1
#
_cell.length_a   1.000
_cell.length_b   1.000
_cell.length_c   1.000
_cell.angle_alpha   90.00
_cell.angle_beta   90.00
_cell.angle_gamma   90.00
#
_symmetry.space_group_name_H-M   'P 1'
#
loop_
_entity.id
_entity.type
_entity.pdbx_description
1 polymer ?
#
loop_
_entity_poly.entity_id
_entity_poly.type
_entity_poly.pdbx_seq_one_letter_code
_entity_poly.pdbx_strand_id
1 'polypeptide(L)' 'LSATDLDEGSNSDIVYSFSRHVSEEVKEMFTVDEKNGEVRLRGNLDHEEKDRYEIMVEARDKGTPSLS' A
#
# COMPACT_ATOMS: atom_id res chain seq x y z
N LEU A 1 -27.89 -15.65 25.17
CA LEU A 1 -27.97 -14.98 23.86
C LEU A 1 -27.46 -13.56 24.06
N SER A 2 -26.18 -13.30 23.81
CA SER A 2 -25.61 -11.95 23.67
C SER A 2 -24.25 -12.13 23.02
N ALA A 3 -24.16 -11.82 21.73
CA ALA A 3 -22.89 -11.55 21.07
C ALA A 3 -22.71 -10.04 21.20
N THR A 4 -21.67 -9.63 21.92
CA THR A 4 -21.23 -8.24 21.94
C THR A 4 -20.35 -8.08 20.72
N ASP A 5 -20.87 -7.49 19.65
CA ASP A 5 -20.02 -7.06 18.54
C ASP A 5 -19.16 -5.90 19.04
N LEU A 6 -17.90 -6.23 19.30
CA LEU A 6 -16.84 -5.32 19.75
C LEU A 6 -16.03 -4.82 18.54
N ASP A 7 -16.66 -4.76 17.36
CA ASP A 7 -16.04 -4.29 16.12
C ASP A 7 -16.14 -2.77 15.95
N GLU A 8 -16.31 -2.04 17.05
CA GLU A 8 -16.11 -0.59 17.09
C GLU A 8 -14.59 -0.30 17.10
N GLY A 9 -13.94 -0.56 15.96
CA GLY A 9 -12.54 -0.18 15.73
C GLY A 9 -11.73 -1.07 14.78
N SER A 10 -12.15 -2.31 14.52
CA SER A 10 -11.38 -3.27 13.70
C SER A 10 -11.78 -3.25 12.24
N ASN A 11 -11.71 -2.08 11.59
CA ASN A 11 -11.65 -2.08 10.14
C ASN A 11 -10.18 -2.25 9.73
N SER A 12 -9.85 -3.44 9.23
CA SER A 12 -8.69 -3.70 8.36
C SER A 12 -7.30 -3.60 8.98
N ASP A 13 -6.74 -4.76 9.37
CA ASP A 13 -5.29 -4.98 9.39
C ASP A 13 -4.72 -5.07 7.94
N ILE A 14 -5.14 -4.16 7.05
CA ILE A 14 -4.62 -4.11 5.68
C ILE A 14 -3.28 -3.39 5.72
N VAL A 15 -2.23 -4.08 5.30
CA VAL A 15 -0.90 -3.51 5.10
C VAL A 15 -0.69 -3.28 3.61
N TYR A 16 -0.39 -2.03 3.26
CA TYR A 16 -0.04 -1.65 1.90
C TYR A 16 1.46 -1.72 1.69
N SER A 17 1.89 -2.25 0.56
CA SER A 17 3.30 -2.28 0.17
C SER A 17 3.45 -2.27 -1.33
N PHE A 18 4.62 -1.88 -1.84
CA PHE A 18 4.88 -2.07 -3.27
C PHE A 18 4.96 -3.55 -3.61
N SER A 19 4.34 -3.92 -4.73
CA SER A 19 4.47 -5.26 -5.27
C SER A 19 5.92 -5.59 -5.55
N ARG A 20 6.26 -6.88 -5.50
CA ARG A 20 7.58 -7.40 -5.88
C ARG A 20 7.96 -7.08 -7.33
N HIS A 21 7.00 -6.76 -8.19
CA HIS A 21 7.21 -6.47 -9.61
C HIS A 21 7.54 -5.01 -9.91
N VAL A 22 7.47 -4.08 -8.94
CA VAL A 22 7.87 -2.70 -9.20
C VAL A 22 9.40 -2.59 -9.33
N SER A 23 9.86 -1.67 -10.17
CA SER A 23 11.29 -1.42 -10.35
C SER A 23 11.92 -0.82 -9.09
N GLU A 24 13.24 -1.02 -8.92
CA GLU A 24 13.98 -0.42 -7.81
C GLU A 24 13.94 1.12 -7.85
N GLU A 25 13.96 1.72 -9.04
CA GLU A 25 13.79 3.16 -9.24
C GLU A 25 12.46 3.67 -8.63
N VAL A 26 11.36 2.92 -8.76
CA VAL A 26 10.09 3.27 -8.12
C VAL A 26 10.20 3.21 -6.60
N LYS A 27 10.91 2.23 -6.05
CA LYS A 27 11.12 2.09 -4.59
C LYS A 27 12.02 3.18 -4.01
N GLU A 28 12.92 3.74 -4.82
CA GLU A 28 13.77 4.87 -4.44
C GLU A 28 13.01 6.19 -4.51
N MET A 29 12.23 6.40 -5.58
CA MET A 29 11.54 7.65 -5.87
C MET A 29 10.22 7.82 -5.13
N PHE A 30 9.55 6.73 -4.76
CA PHE A 30 8.23 6.76 -4.15
C PHE A 30 8.19 5.99 -2.83
N THR A 31 7.20 6.34 -2.00
CA THR A 31 6.82 5.60 -0.81
C THR A 31 5.34 5.33 -0.82
N VAL A 32 4.94 4.21 -0.23
CA VAL A 32 3.53 3.95 0.12
C VAL A 32 3.39 3.94 1.63
N ASP A 33 2.41 4.66 2.16
CA ASP A 33 2.05 4.58 3.57
C ASP A 33 1.37 3.24 3.83
N GLU A 34 1.94 2.48 4.75
CA GLU A 34 1.56 1.10 5.02
C GLU A 34 0.14 0.96 5.61
N LYS A 35 -0.43 2.04 6.16
CA LYS A 35 -1.72 2.04 6.86
C LYS A 35 -2.88 2.46 5.97
N ASN A 36 -2.66 3.42 5.09
CA ASN A 36 -3.74 3.99 4.26
C ASN A 36 -3.49 3.86 2.74
N GLY A 37 -2.33 3.35 2.33
CA GLY A 37 -1.98 3.15 0.92
C GLY A 37 -1.58 4.43 0.17
N GLU A 38 -1.38 5.55 0.87
CA GLU A 38 -1.01 6.83 0.25
C GLU A 38 0.38 6.74 -0.40
N VAL A 39 0.44 7.00 -1.71
CA VAL A 39 1.71 7.06 -2.45
C VAL A 39 2.24 8.49 -2.45
N ARG A 40 3.47 8.66 -1.95
CA ARG A 40 4.18 9.95 -1.90
C ARG A 40 5.49 9.89 -2.66
N LEU A 41 5.88 11.02 -3.24
CA LEU A 41 7.16 11.21 -3.91
C LEU A 41 8.25 11.57 -2.88
N ARG A 42 9.43 10.95 -3.00
CA ARG A 42 10.63 11.27 -2.21
C ARG A 42 11.60 12.21 -2.94
N GLY A 43 11.62 12.16 -4.27
CA GLY A 43 12.53 12.93 -5.12
C GLY A 43 11.84 14.00 -5.96
N ASN A 44 12.47 14.37 -7.06
CA ASN A 44 11.92 15.29 -8.05
C ASN A 44 11.52 14.49 -9.30
N LEU A 45 10.38 14.83 -9.90
CA LEU A 45 10.01 14.27 -11.20
C LEU A 45 10.43 15.24 -12.29
N ASP A 46 11.23 14.75 -13.23
CA ASP A 46 11.54 15.43 -14.47
C ASP A 46 10.92 14.65 -15.64
N HIS A 47 10.04 15.30 -16.38
CA HIS A 47 9.34 14.70 -17.51
C HIS A 47 10.28 14.46 -18.71
N GLU A 48 11.35 15.24 -18.84
CA GLU A 48 12.36 15.02 -19.88
C GLU A 48 13.23 13.78 -19.59
N GLU A 49 13.43 13.45 -18.31
CA GLU A 49 14.13 12.23 -17.89
C GLU A 49 13.23 11.00 -17.98
N LYS A 50 11.96 11.12 -17.55
CA LYS A 50 10.99 10.03 -17.62
C LYS A 50 9.55 10.52 -17.65
N ASP A 51 8.83 10.10 -18.70
CA ASP A 51 7.45 10.51 -18.96
C ASP A 51 6.40 9.68 -18.19
N ARG A 52 6.75 8.47 -17.75
CA ARG A 52 5.80 7.58 -17.05
C ARG A 52 6.45 6.66 -16.02
N TYR A 53 5.80 6.53 -14.87
CA TYR A 53 6.08 5.52 -13.84
C TYR A 53 4.88 4.57 -13.70
N GLU A 54 5.16 3.27 -13.63
CA GLU A 54 4.16 2.26 -13.31
C GLU A 54 4.42 1.75 -11.89
N ILE A 55 3.43 1.97 -11.01
CA ILE A 55 3.53 1.65 -9.58
C ILE A 55 2.41 0.67 -9.25
N MET A 56 2.80 -0.51 -8.78
CA MET A 56 1.86 -1.53 -8.34
C MET A 56 1.92 -1.64 -6.82
N VAL A 57 0.79 -1.39 -6.16
CA VAL A 57 0.64 -1.49 -4.70
C VAL A 57 -0.21 -2.71 -4.39
N GLU A 58 0.27 -3.53 -3.44
CA GLU A 58 -0.44 -4.69 -2.89
C GLU A 58 -1.02 -4.31 -1.53
N ALA A 59 -2.25 -4.74 -1.29
CA ALA A 59 -2.94 -4.61 -0.02
C ALA A 59 -3.08 -6.01 0.59
N ARG A 60 -2.58 -6.22 1.81
CA ARG A 60 -2.65 -7.51 2.49
C ARG A 60 -3.39 -7.39 3.81
N ASP A 61 -4.55 -8.03 3.90
CA ASP A 61 -5.29 -8.17 5.16
C ASP A 61 -4.58 -9.17 6.10
N LYS A 62 -4.45 -8.83 7.39
CA LYS A 62 -4.03 -9.78 8.44
C LYS A 62 -5.21 -10.48 9.11
N GLY A 63 -6.43 -10.27 8.63
CA GLY A 63 -7.59 -11.08 8.98
C GLY A 63 -7.30 -12.58 8.82
N THR A 64 -7.85 -13.38 9.72
CA THR A 64 -7.81 -14.86 9.62
C THR A 64 -9.20 -15.31 9.15
N PRO A 65 -9.38 -15.90 7.96
CA PRO A 65 -8.37 -16.21 6.94
C PRO A 65 -8.02 -15.00 6.05
N SER A 66 -6.76 -14.90 5.64
CA SER A 66 -6.31 -13.88 4.70
C SER A 66 -6.85 -14.18 3.31
N LEU A 67 -7.69 -13.30 2.75
CA LEU A 67 -8.06 -13.39 1.33
C LEU A 67 -6.91 -12.79 0.51
N SER A 68 -6.30 -13.62 -0.34
CA SER A 68 -5.34 -13.24 -1.38
C SER A 68 -6.04 -13.10 -2.72
#